data_AF-A0A9W9RYB5-F1
#
_entry.id   AF-A0A9W9RYB5-F1
#
_cell.length_a   1.000
_cell.length_b   1.000
_cell.length_c   1.000
_cell.angle_alpha   90.00
_cell.angle_beta   90.00
_cell.angle_gamma   90.00
#
_symmetry.space_group_name_H-M   'P 1'
#
loop_
_entity.id
_entity.type
_entity.pdbx_description
1 polymer ?
#
loop_
_entity_poly.entity_id
_entity_poly.type
_entity_poly.pdbx_seq_one_letter_code
_entity_poly.pdbx_strand_id
1 'polypeptide(L)'
;MKHQEWVEWWLQTDYGSKGKVAWHSNHLSHVWEHFTQVAHSSDGSPKVMCKHCAAILEHPYAAKKDANGKDTRHGTYYVGAR
;
A
#
# COMPACT_ATOMS: atom_id res chain seq x y z
N MET A 1 -12.11 -10.62 -0.37
CA MET A 1 -10.80 -11.24 -0.64
C MET A 1 -10.12 -11.40 0.70
N LYS A 2 -9.66 -12.60 1.03
CA LYS A 2 -8.90 -12.83 2.27
C LYS A 2 -7.51 -12.18 2.12
N HIS A 3 -6.91 -11.76 3.24
CA HIS A 3 -5.58 -11.13 3.22
C HIS A 3 -4.53 -11.93 2.46
N GLN A 4 -4.53 -13.26 2.59
CA GLN A 4 -3.59 -14.13 1.90
C GLN A 4 -3.79 -14.14 0.37
N GLU A 5 -5.05 -14.25 -0.09
CA GLU A 5 -5.39 -14.17 -1.53
C GLU A 5 -5.02 -12.80 -2.11
N TRP A 6 -5.15 -11.74 -1.31
CA TRP A 6 -4.76 -10.39 -1.70
C TRP A 6 -3.24 -10.25 -1.82
N VAL A 7 -2.46 -10.80 -0.89
CA VAL A 7 -1.00 -10.83 -0.98
C VAL A 7 -0.55 -11.64 -2.19
N GLU A 8 -1.19 -12.78 -2.48
CA GLU A 8 -0.90 -13.62 -3.64
C GLU A 8 -1.22 -12.90 -4.96
N TRP A 9 -2.34 -12.17 -5.03
CA TRP A 9 -2.64 -11.27 -6.15
C TRP A 9 -1.58 -10.17 -6.27
N TRP A 10 -1.22 -9.53 -5.15
CA TRP A 10 -0.25 -8.45 -5.15
C TRP A 10 1.13 -8.90 -5.64
N LEU A 11 1.60 -10.10 -5.27
CA LEU A 11 2.86 -10.67 -5.75
C LEU A 11 2.92 -10.83 -7.28
N GLN A 12 1.77 -10.90 -7.96
CA GLN A 12 1.68 -10.98 -9.41
C GLN A 12 1.79 -9.60 -10.10
N THR A 13 1.75 -8.50 -9.34
CA THR A 13 1.91 -7.14 -9.89
C THR A 13 3.37 -6.79 -10.18
N ASP A 14 3.59 -5.79 -11.03
CA ASP A 14 4.92 -5.30 -11.39
C ASP A 14 5.75 -4.88 -10.17
N TYR A 15 5.10 -4.29 -9.16
CA TYR A 15 5.77 -3.91 -7.92
C TYR A 15 5.90 -5.10 -6.96
N GLY A 16 4.85 -5.91 -6.77
CA GLY A 16 4.87 -7.01 -5.81
C GLY A 16 5.85 -8.13 -6.16
N SER A 17 6.06 -8.38 -7.45
CA SER A 17 7.07 -9.34 -7.93
C SER A 17 8.51 -8.93 -7.59
N LYS A 18 8.77 -7.63 -7.36
CA LYS A 18 10.09 -7.06 -7.07
C LYS A 18 10.23 -6.49 -5.66
N GLY A 19 9.10 -6.26 -4.97
CA GLY A 19 8.99 -5.50 -3.74
C GLY A 19 9.01 -6.37 -2.49
N LYS A 20 9.79 -5.96 -1.48
CA LYS A 20 9.84 -6.61 -0.15
C LYS A 20 8.93 -5.91 0.86
N VAL A 21 7.67 -5.67 0.51
CA VAL A 21 6.71 -5.09 1.47
C VAL A 21 6.21 -6.19 2.38
N ALA A 22 6.52 -6.09 3.68
CA ALA A 22 5.99 -6.99 4.69
C ALA A 22 4.57 -6.56 5.07
N TRP A 23 3.57 -6.98 4.29
CA TRP A 23 2.16 -6.70 4.56
C TRP A 23 1.67 -7.26 5.91
N HIS A 24 2.33 -8.34 6.38
CA HIS A 24 2.05 -9.00 7.65
C HIS A 24 3.13 -8.68 8.71
N SER A 25 3.25 -7.42 9.11
CA SER A 25 4.08 -7.08 10.27
C SER A 25 3.26 -7.14 11.56
N ASN A 26 3.65 -8.00 12.50
CA ASN A 26 3.03 -8.09 13.82
C ASN A 26 3.53 -7.00 14.80
N HIS A 27 4.52 -6.21 14.39
CA HIS A 27 5.15 -5.16 15.21
C HIS A 27 4.84 -3.78 14.66
N LEU A 28 3.56 -3.47 14.50
CA LEU A 28 3.11 -2.15 14.06
C LEU A 28 2.76 -1.29 15.26
N SER A 29 3.29 -0.07 15.30
CA SER A 29 2.91 0.95 16.30
C SER A 29 1.40 1.23 16.23
N HIS A 30 0.79 1.58 17.36
CA HIS A 30 -0.66 1.84 17.50
C HIS A 30 -1.24 2.81 16.44
N VAL A 31 -0.43 3.76 15.96
CA VAL A 31 -0.80 4.69 14.87
C VAL A 31 -1.28 3.97 13.60
N TRP A 32 -0.72 2.79 13.29
CA TRP A 32 -1.05 2.00 12.11
C TRP A 32 -2.46 1.41 12.15
N GLU A 33 -3.09 1.30 13.31
CA GLU A 33 -4.47 0.84 13.43
C GLU A 33 -5.47 1.77 12.75
N HIS A 34 -5.12 3.06 12.62
CA HIS A 34 -5.91 4.06 11.92
C HIS A 34 -5.75 4.02 10.39
N PHE A 35 -4.87 3.17 9.88
CA PHE A 35 -4.61 3.04 8.44
C PHE A 35 -4.93 1.63 7.96
N THR A 36 -5.35 1.54 6.70
CA THR A 36 -5.55 0.29 5.98
C THR A 36 -4.47 0.20 4.92
N GLN A 37 -3.69 -0.87 4.94
CA GLN A 37 -2.70 -1.15 3.91
C GLN A 37 -3.41 -1.51 2.61
N VAL A 38 -3.08 -0.79 1.53
CA VAL A 38 -3.69 -0.97 0.20
C VAL A 38 -2.61 -0.99 -0.86
N ALA A 39 -2.91 -1.58 -2.01
CA ALA A 39 -2.04 -1.49 -3.18
C ALA A 39 -2.80 -0.83 -4.33
N HIS A 40 -2.10 -0.04 -5.13
CA HIS A 40 -2.68 0.54 -6.33
C HIS A 40 -2.90 -0.56 -7.39
N SER A 41 -4.05 -0.53 -8.04
CA SER A 41 -4.50 -1.68 -8.84
C SER A 41 -3.72 -1.88 -10.14
N SER A 42 -3.06 -0.85 -10.66
CA SER A 42 -2.38 -0.94 -11.96
C SER A 42 -0.92 -1.39 -11.87
N ASP A 43 -0.18 -0.91 -10.87
CA ASP A 43 1.25 -1.15 -10.70
C ASP A 43 1.56 -2.01 -9.47
N GLY A 44 0.61 -2.15 -8.54
CA GLY A 44 0.82 -2.78 -7.25
C GLY A 44 1.62 -1.91 -6.28
N SER A 45 1.75 -0.60 -6.51
CA SER A 45 2.50 0.25 -5.58
C SER A 45 1.85 0.24 -4.20
N PRO A 46 2.62 0.00 -3.12
CA PRO A 46 2.06 -0.10 -1.79
C PRO A 46 1.72 1.30 -1.28
N LYS A 47 0.52 1.44 -0.76
CA LYS A 47 -0.04 2.69 -0.22
C LYS A 47 -0.79 2.40 1.06
N VAL A 48 -1.22 3.45 1.74
CA VAL A 48 -2.00 3.34 2.98
C VAL A 48 -3.21 4.25 2.87
N MET A 49 -4.38 3.74 3.23
CA MET A 49 -5.62 4.48 3.27
C MET A 49 -5.95 4.82 4.72
N CYS A 50 -6.09 6.10 5.03
CA CYS A 50 -6.59 6.54 6.34
C CYS A 50 -8.03 6.07 6.54
N LYS A 51 -8.33 5.39 7.65
CA LYS A 51 -9.70 4.93 7.96
C LYS A 51 -10.65 6.06 8.31
N HIS A 52 -10.13 7.21 8.76
CA HIS A 52 -10.94 8.35 9.18
C HIS A 52 -11.37 9.24 8.02
N CYS A 53 -10.44 9.60 7.14
CA CYS A 53 -10.71 10.54 6.04
C CYS A 53 -10.66 9.90 4.65
N ALA A 54 -10.44 8.58 4.57
CA ALA A 54 -10.24 7.83 3.32
C ALA A 54 -9.08 8.37 2.44
N ALA A 55 -8.23 9.25 2.98
CA ALA A 55 -7.09 9.79 2.26
C ALA A 55 -6.05 8.69 1.99
N ILE A 56 -5.52 8.68 0.78
CA ILE A 56 -4.46 7.78 0.35
C ILE A 56 -3.11 8.47 0.56
N LEU A 57 -2.21 7.80 1.27
CA LEU A 57 -0.85 8.23 1.51
C LEU A 57 0.12 7.19 0.94
N GLU A 58 1.30 7.64 0.52
CA GLU A 58 2.36 6.72 0.10
C GLU A 58 2.82 5.86 1.27
N HIS A 59 3.06 4.57 1.02
CA HIS A 59 3.61 3.71 2.05
C HIS A 59 5.06 4.14 2.33
N PRO A 60 5.49 4.29 3.60
CA PRO A 60 6.85 4.75 3.93
C PRO A 60 7.96 3.86 3.36
N TYR A 61 7.67 2.59 3.09
CA TYR A 61 8.59 1.66 2.41
C TYR A 61 8.69 1.89 0.88
N ALA A 62 7.69 2.51 0.26
CA ALA A 62 7.67 2.89 -1.15
C ALA A 62 7.88 4.37 -1.41
N ALA A 63 7.91 5.20 -0.36
CA ALA A 63 8.28 6.60 -0.41
C ALA A 63 9.75 6.74 -0.82
N LYS A 64 10.04 6.52 -2.11
CA LYS A 64 11.26 6.94 -2.75
C LYS A 64 11.03 8.40 -3.10
N LYS A 65 11.73 9.33 -2.43
CA LYS A 65 11.72 10.73 -2.84
C LYS A 65 12.24 10.81 -4.27
N ASP A 66 11.38 11.13 -5.21
CA ASP A 66 11.79 11.77 -6.45
C ASP A 66 12.52 13.07 -6.10
N ALA A 67 13.55 13.43 -6.87
CA ALA A 67 14.42 14.59 -6.62
C ALA A 67 13.68 15.95 -6.54
N ASN A 68 12.37 15.98 -6.84
CA ASN A 68 11.49 17.14 -6.80
C ASN A 68 10.41 17.09 -5.70
N GLY A 69 10.36 16.05 -4.87
CA GLY A 69 9.49 15.96 -3.69
C GLY A 69 7.98 16.05 -3.99
N LYS A 70 7.53 15.59 -5.17
CA LYS A 70 6.10 15.62 -5.51
C LYS A 70 5.47 14.24 -5.33
N ASP A 71 4.60 14.13 -4.33
CA ASP A 71 3.66 12.99 -4.23
C ASP A 71 2.82 12.90 -5.51
N THR A 72 3.07 11.86 -6.28
CA THR A 72 2.32 11.60 -7.51
C THR A 72 0.98 10.99 -7.09
N ARG A 73 -0.11 11.75 -7.21
CA ARG A 73 -1.46 11.23 -6.93
C ARG A 73 -1.85 10.28 -8.05
N HIS A 74 -1.63 8.99 -7.85
CA HIS A 74 -2.14 7.95 -8.75
C HIS A 74 -3.66 7.79 -8.56
N GLY A 75 -4.34 7.32 -9.61
CA GLY A 75 -5.81 7.29 -9.74
C GLY A 75 -6.55 6.52 -8.63
N THR A 76 -7.88 6.60 -8.64
CA THR A 76 -8.76 6.24 -7.51
C THR A 76 -8.98 4.74 -7.27
N TYR A 77 -8.26 3.87 -7.98
CA TYR A 77 -8.48 2.43 -7.96
C TYR A 77 -7.42 1.71 -7.11
N TYR A 78 -7.86 1.28 -5.92
CA TYR A 78 -7.04 0.61 -4.93
C TYR A 78 -7.68 -0.69 -4.49
N VAL A 79 -6.85 -1.71 -4.30
CA VAL A 79 -7.29 -3.02 -3.82
C VAL A 79 -6.69 -3.23 -2.43
N GLY A 80 -7.54 -3.51 -1.44
CA GLY A 80 -7.14 -3.78 -0.07
C GLY A 80 -7.82 -5.03 0.46
N ALA A 81 -7.12 -5.76 1.33
CA ALA A 81 -7.71 -6.84 2.10
C ALA A 81 -8.57 -6.28 3.24
N ARG A 82 -9.68 -6.96 3.54
CA ARG A 82 -10.53 -6.72 4.73
C ARG A 82 -10.23 -7.76 5.80
#